data_AF-A0A511XH67-F1
#
_entry.id   AF-A0A511XH67-F1
#
_cell.length_a   1.000
_cell.length_b   1.000
_cell.length_c   1.000
_cell.angle_alpha   90.00
_cell.angle_beta   90.00
_cell.angle_gamma   90.00
#
_symmetry.space_group_name_H-M   'P 1'
#
loop_
_entity.id
_entity.type
_entity.pdbx_description
1 polymer ?
#
loop_
_entity_poly.entity_id
_entity_poly.type
_entity_poly.pdbx_seq_one_letter_code
_entity_poly.pdbx_strand_id
1 'polypeptide(L)'
;MMDSSGILSLAVYAIAIAVLIACMMGLSAITGTRRTGAATGRSMFMPFESGIIPTGSARLRLPVQYYLVAMFFVIFDVETAFLFSWTTVVTDTGRVGYGAALLFIAFLALSLAWLWRSGALDWGSHPRKIPATNNQRTHDA
;
A
#
# COMPACT_ATOMS: atom_id res chain seq x y z
N MET A 1 -4.86 -32.44 -9.02
CA MET A 1 -5.12 -32.63 -7.58
C MET A 1 -3.76 -32.61 -6.91
N MET A 2 -3.43 -31.59 -6.10
CA MET A 2 -2.11 -31.53 -5.47
C MET A 2 -1.94 -32.73 -4.54
N ASP A 3 -0.93 -33.52 -4.83
CA ASP A 3 -0.49 -34.66 -4.05
C ASP A 3 -0.17 -34.18 -2.63
N SER A 4 -0.46 -34.99 -1.60
CA SER A 4 -0.11 -34.67 -0.21
C SER A 4 1.39 -34.38 -0.03
N SER A 5 2.23 -35.01 -0.85
CA SER A 5 3.68 -34.75 -0.95
C SER A 5 4.01 -33.35 -1.50
N GLY A 6 3.23 -32.81 -2.45
CA GLY A 6 3.44 -31.47 -3.00
C GLY A 6 3.09 -30.37 -2.00
N ILE A 7 2.01 -30.55 -1.24
CA ILE A 7 1.61 -29.64 -0.15
C ILE A 7 2.67 -29.66 0.95
N LEU A 8 3.16 -30.84 1.33
CA LEU A 8 4.25 -30.98 2.30
C LEU A 8 5.54 -30.31 1.82
N SER A 9 5.89 -30.45 0.54
CA SER A 9 7.08 -29.80 -0.03
C SER A 9 6.98 -28.28 0.00
N LEU A 10 5.81 -27.72 -0.33
CA LEU A 10 5.55 -26.28 -0.24
C LEU A 10 5.64 -25.78 1.22
N ALA A 11 5.07 -26.53 2.15
CA ALA A 11 5.10 -26.19 3.57
C ALA A 11 6.53 -26.23 4.12
N VAL A 12 7.30 -27.27 3.81
CA VAL A 12 8.71 -27.38 4.21
C VAL A 12 9.54 -26.23 3.63
N TYR A 13 9.32 -25.86 2.36
CA TYR A 13 9.99 -24.73 1.74
C TYR A 13 9.67 -23.40 2.43
N ALA A 14 8.39 -23.13 2.71
CA ALA A 14 7.96 -21.92 3.42
C ALA A 14 8.56 -21.85 4.84
N ILE A 15 8.58 -22.98 5.56
CA ILE A 15 9.20 -23.08 6.89
C ILE A 15 10.70 -22.84 6.80
N ALA A 16 11.39 -23.43 5.82
CA ALA A 16 12.82 -23.24 5.63
C ALA A 16 13.17 -21.76 5.39
N ILE A 17 12.38 -21.05 4.58
CA ILE A 17 12.55 -19.59 4.38
C ILE A 17 12.32 -18.83 5.69
N ALA A 18 11.25 -19.13 6.42
CA ALA A 18 10.97 -18.46 7.68
C ALA A 18 12.09 -18.68 8.71
N VAL A 19 12.61 -19.90 8.80
CA VAL A 19 13.77 -20.25 9.65
C VAL A 19 15.02 -19.50 9.19
N LEU A 20 15.27 -19.40 7.89
CA LEU A 20 16.40 -18.65 7.35
C LEU A 20 16.31 -17.16 7.72
N ILE A 21 15.15 -16.53 7.54
CA ILE A 21 14.91 -15.13 7.92
C ILE A 21 15.11 -14.94 9.44
N ALA A 22 14.54 -15.84 10.24
CA ALA A 22 14.70 -15.80 11.70
C ALA A 22 16.16 -15.99 12.13
N CYS A 23 16.90 -16.87 11.47
CA CYS A 23 18.32 -17.10 11.71
C CYS A 23 19.14 -15.86 11.33
N MET A 24 18.87 -15.22 10.19
CA MET A 24 19.53 -13.97 9.79
C MET A 24 19.24 -12.84 10.79
N MET A 25 17.99 -12.67 11.21
CA MET A 25 17.64 -11.71 12.27
C MET A 25 18.34 -12.05 13.59
N GLY A 26 18.41 -13.34 13.96
CA GLY A 26 19.08 -13.82 15.17
C GLY A 26 20.59 -13.57 15.15
N LEU A 27 21.29 -13.95 14.08
CA LEU A 27 22.71 -13.67 13.87
C LEU A 27 22.99 -12.16 13.86
N SER A 28 22.17 -11.37 13.15
CA SER A 28 22.30 -9.92 13.14
C SER A 28 22.14 -9.33 14.53
N ALA A 29 21.28 -9.91 15.36
CA ALA A 29 21.06 -9.46 16.72
C ALA A 29 22.23 -9.87 17.64
N ILE A 30 22.81 -11.05 17.48
CA ILE A 30 23.92 -11.55 18.33
C ILE A 30 25.23 -10.86 17.96
N THR A 31 25.54 -10.74 16.67
CA THR A 31 26.80 -10.19 16.15
C THR A 31 26.76 -8.66 16.08
N GLY A 32 25.58 -8.05 15.99
CA GLY A 32 25.43 -6.60 16.00
C GLY A 32 25.90 -6.01 17.32
N THR A 33 26.80 -5.03 17.28
CA THR A 33 27.23 -4.26 18.46
C THR A 33 26.05 -3.45 18.99
N ARG A 34 25.21 -4.08 19.81
CA ARG A 34 24.10 -3.40 20.47
C ARG A 34 24.71 -2.36 21.42
N ARG A 35 24.42 -1.08 21.19
CA ARG A 35 24.68 -0.03 22.19
C ARG A 35 23.62 -0.14 23.29
N THR A 36 23.70 -1.18 24.10
CA THR A 36 22.81 -1.38 25.26
C THR A 36 23.23 -0.47 26.41
N GLY A 37 22.28 0.31 26.95
CA GLY A 37 22.49 1.23 28.08
C GLY A 37 22.49 2.71 27.72
N ALA A 38 22.98 3.55 28.64
CA ALA A 38 22.94 5.04 28.59
C ALA A 38 23.59 5.70 27.35
N ALA A 39 24.27 4.94 26.50
CA ALA A 39 24.80 5.36 25.20
C ALA A 39 23.75 5.32 24.06
N THR A 40 22.60 4.69 24.29
CA THR A 40 21.38 4.91 23.51
C THR A 40 20.83 6.28 23.88
N GLY A 41 21.41 7.33 23.28
CA GLY A 41 20.92 8.69 23.44
C GLY A 41 19.48 8.79 22.92
N ARG A 42 18.67 9.66 23.55
CA ARG A 42 17.29 9.94 23.14
C ARG A 42 17.17 10.20 21.64
N SER A 43 18.20 10.79 21.03
CA SER A 43 18.33 11.04 19.58
C SER A 43 18.25 9.79 18.69
N MET A 44 18.66 8.61 19.18
CA MET A 44 18.65 7.35 18.42
C MET A 44 17.24 6.75 18.32
N PHE A 45 16.33 7.15 19.22
CA PHE A 45 14.95 6.66 19.30
C PHE A 45 13.94 7.67 18.75
N MET A 46 14.40 8.82 18.24
CA MET A 46 13.54 9.83 17.63
C MET A 46 13.51 9.60 16.11
N PRO A 47 12.34 9.74 15.47
CA PRO A 47 12.26 9.79 14.02
C PRO A 47 13.21 10.87 13.47
N PHE A 48 14.09 10.46 12.56
CA PHE A 48 15.06 11.36 11.97
C PHE A 48 14.39 12.14 10.84
N GLU A 49 14.16 13.44 11.02
CA GLU A 49 13.52 14.23 9.98
C GLU A 49 14.19 15.59 9.72
N SER A 50 14.62 16.34 10.74
CA SER A 50 15.33 17.62 10.52
C SER A 50 15.98 18.22 11.78
N GLY A 51 16.16 17.45 12.85
CA GLY A 51 16.50 18.02 14.17
C GLY A 51 15.34 18.76 14.85
N ILE A 52 14.14 18.73 14.25
CA ILE A 52 12.91 19.29 14.83
C ILE A 52 12.16 18.16 15.52
N ILE A 53 11.79 18.38 16.78
CA ILE A 53 11.04 17.41 17.56
C ILE A 53 9.66 17.28 16.89
N PRO A 54 9.21 16.06 16.53
CA PRO A 54 7.90 15.87 15.93
C PRO A 54 6.84 16.40 16.90
N THR A 55 6.19 17.49 16.50
CA THR A 55 5.16 18.17 17.29
C THR A 55 3.85 18.10 16.52
N GLY A 56 2.81 17.58 17.18
CA GLY A 56 1.48 17.40 16.58
C GLY A 56 1.03 15.93 16.54
N SER A 57 -0.27 15.72 16.27
CA SER A 57 -0.82 14.38 16.16
C SER A 57 -0.47 13.74 14.81
N ALA A 58 -0.11 12.46 14.80
CA ALA A 58 0.12 11.67 13.58
C ALA A 58 -1.13 11.48 12.67
N ARG A 59 -2.25 12.13 12.99
CA ARG A 59 -3.47 12.15 12.18
C ARG A 59 -3.40 13.23 11.10
N LEU A 60 -2.56 13.01 10.10
CA LEU A 60 -2.58 13.80 8.88
C LEU A 60 -3.79 13.38 8.05
N ARG A 61 -4.53 14.36 7.51
CA ARG A 61 -5.57 14.09 6.50
C ARG A 61 -4.86 13.73 5.20
N LEU A 62 -4.70 12.43 4.96
CA LEU A 62 -4.24 11.94 3.67
C LEU A 62 -5.25 12.35 2.60
N PRO A 63 -4.78 12.76 1.42
CA PRO A 63 -5.65 13.25 0.38
C PRO A 63 -6.42 12.05 -0.22
N VAL A 64 -7.68 12.27 -0.62
CA VAL A 64 -8.65 11.21 -0.94
C VAL A 64 -8.21 10.30 -2.10
N GLN A 65 -7.30 10.76 -2.95
CA GLN A 65 -6.79 10.03 -4.10
C GLN A 65 -6.21 8.66 -3.72
N TYR A 66 -5.54 8.54 -2.57
CA TYR A 66 -5.00 7.26 -2.10
C TYR A 66 -6.10 6.23 -1.83
N TYR A 67 -7.24 6.67 -1.29
CA TYR A 67 -8.39 5.80 -1.06
C TYR A 67 -9.02 5.36 -2.38
N LEU A 68 -9.14 6.26 -3.36
CA LEU A 68 -9.73 5.95 -4.66
C LEU A 68 -8.90 4.92 -5.43
N VAL A 69 -7.57 5.03 -5.40
CA VAL A 69 -6.66 4.04 -5.98
C VAL A 69 -6.78 2.68 -5.28
N ALA A 70 -6.83 2.67 -3.94
CA ALA A 70 -6.99 1.44 -3.17
C ALA A 70 -8.34 0.74 -3.45
N MET A 71 -9.43 1.51 -3.54
CA MET A 71 -10.75 0.97 -3.85
C MET A 71 -10.80 0.42 -5.28
N PHE A 72 -10.21 1.11 -6.25
CA PHE A 72 -10.09 0.61 -7.62
C PHE A 72 -9.26 -0.68 -7.70
N PHE A 73 -8.15 -0.76 -6.94
CA PHE A 73 -7.33 -1.97 -6.86
C PHE A 73 -8.13 -3.18 -6.35
N VAL A 74 -8.93 -3.00 -5.28
CA VAL A 74 -9.77 -4.09 -4.74
C VAL A 74 -10.81 -4.56 -5.76
N ILE A 75 -11.45 -3.63 -6.48
CA ILE A 75 -12.42 -3.97 -7.53
C ILE A 75 -11.73 -4.74 -8.67
N PHE A 76 -10.59 -4.22 -9.15
CA PHE A 76 -9.80 -4.87 -10.22
C PHE A 76 -9.31 -6.27 -9.83
N ASP A 77 -8.90 -6.45 -8.57
CA ASP A 77 -8.43 -7.75 -8.05
C ASP A 77 -9.55 -8.79 -8.04
N VAL A 78 -10.73 -8.41 -7.53
CA VAL A 78 -11.93 -9.25 -7.56
C VAL A 78 -12.34 -9.58 -8.99
N GLU A 79 -12.28 -8.61 -9.89
CA GLU A 79 -12.65 -8.84 -11.28
C GLU A 79 -11.68 -9.81 -11.99
N THR A 80 -10.39 -9.71 -11.69
CA THR A 80 -9.37 -10.63 -12.21
C THR A 80 -9.59 -12.04 -11.69
N ALA A 81 -10.01 -12.22 -10.44
CA ALA A 81 -10.36 -13.53 -9.90
C ALA A 81 -11.52 -14.19 -10.68
N PHE A 82 -12.52 -13.41 -11.11
CA PHE A 82 -13.60 -13.92 -11.96
C PHE A 82 -13.10 -14.32 -13.36
N LEU A 83 -12.25 -13.51 -13.98
CA LEU A 83 -11.65 -13.85 -15.28
C LEU A 83 -10.76 -15.09 -15.19
N PHE A 84 -10.02 -15.25 -14.09
CA PHE A 84 -9.21 -16.44 -13.83
C PHE A 84 -10.08 -17.69 -13.70
N SER A 85 -11.18 -17.60 -12.94
CA SER A 85 -12.14 -18.71 -12.84
C SER A 85 -12.73 -19.06 -14.21
N TRP A 86 -13.12 -18.08 -15.02
CA TRP A 86 -13.63 -18.30 -16.37
C TRP A 86 -12.60 -18.96 -17.30
N THR A 87 -11.31 -18.63 -17.13
CA THR A 87 -10.22 -19.20 -17.95
C THR A 87 -10.19 -20.74 -17.88
N THR A 88 -10.62 -21.33 -16.76
CA THR A 88 -10.68 -22.80 -16.60
C THR A 88 -11.69 -23.50 -17.51
N VAL A 89 -12.70 -22.78 -18.01
CA VAL A 89 -13.80 -23.30 -18.84
C VAL A 89 -13.95 -22.53 -20.15
N VAL A 90 -12.86 -21.88 -20.59
CA VAL A 90 -12.87 -21.00 -21.76
C VAL A 90 -13.29 -21.73 -23.05
N THR A 91 -12.91 -23.01 -23.16
CA THR A 91 -13.23 -23.88 -24.30
C THR A 91 -14.71 -24.22 -24.38
N ASP A 92 -15.37 -24.32 -23.23
CA ASP A 92 -16.75 -24.80 -23.13
C ASP A 92 -17.75 -23.66 -23.32
N THR A 93 -17.35 -22.43 -22.94
CA THR A 93 -18.23 -21.25 -23.00
C THR A 93 -18.27 -20.59 -24.39
N GLY A 94 -17.28 -20.90 -25.24
CA GLY A 94 -17.21 -20.42 -26.63
C GLY A 94 -17.31 -18.89 -26.78
N ARG A 95 -17.96 -18.43 -27.86
CA ARG A 95 -18.06 -16.99 -28.20
C ARG A 95 -18.86 -16.17 -27.19
N VAL A 96 -19.82 -16.80 -26.50
CA VAL A 96 -20.65 -16.13 -25.48
C VAL A 96 -19.81 -15.78 -24.26
N GLY A 97 -19.01 -16.73 -23.77
CA GLY A 97 -18.09 -16.49 -22.66
C GLY A 97 -17.04 -15.45 -22.98
N TYR A 98 -16.51 -15.49 -24.20
CA TYR A 98 -15.56 -14.48 -24.67
C TYR A 98 -16.18 -13.06 -24.70
N GLY A 99 -17.42 -12.94 -25.17
CA GLY A 99 -18.15 -11.67 -25.14
C GLY A 99 -18.40 -11.15 -23.71
N ALA A 100 -18.76 -12.05 -22.79
CA ALA A 100 -18.93 -11.71 -21.38
C ALA A 100 -17.61 -11.24 -20.73
N ALA A 101 -16.50 -11.92 -21.00
CA ALA A 101 -15.18 -11.52 -20.50
C ALA A 101 -14.71 -10.17 -21.05
N LEU A 102 -14.93 -9.91 -22.34
CA LEU A 102 -14.64 -8.61 -22.95
C LEU A 102 -15.47 -7.49 -22.32
N LEU A 103 -16.77 -7.74 -22.07
CA LEU A 103 -17.66 -6.79 -21.42
C LEU A 103 -17.18 -6.48 -19.99
N PHE A 104 -16.73 -7.49 -19.26
CA PHE A 104 -16.16 -7.35 -17.92
C PHE A 104 -14.92 -6.43 -17.93
N ILE A 105 -13.95 -6.72 -18.81
CA ILE A 105 -12.76 -5.88 -18.98
C ILE A 105 -13.14 -4.46 -19.41
N ALA A 106 -14.15 -4.30 -20.27
CA ALA A 106 -14.62 -3.00 -20.72
C ALA A 106 -15.19 -2.16 -19.57
N PHE A 107 -15.89 -2.76 -18.60
CA PHE A 107 -16.39 -2.05 -17.42
C PHE A 107 -15.25 -1.49 -16.55
N LEU A 108 -14.18 -2.26 -16.34
CA LEU A 108 -12.97 -1.77 -15.67
C LEU A 108 -12.31 -0.64 -16.43
N ALA A 109 -12.14 -0.80 -17.74
CA ALA A 109 -11.54 0.22 -18.59
C ALA A 109 -12.35 1.52 -18.55
N LEU A 110 -13.68 1.44 -18.60
CA LEU A 110 -14.57 2.59 -18.49
C LEU A 110 -14.46 3.27 -17.11
N SER A 111 -14.47 2.47 -16.04
CA SER A 111 -14.35 2.96 -14.66
C SER A 111 -13.02 3.69 -14.45
N LEU A 112 -11.92 3.12 -14.95
CA LEU A 112 -10.60 3.74 -14.90
C LEU A 112 -10.53 5.01 -15.75
N ALA A 113 -11.06 4.98 -16.98
CA ALA A 113 -11.10 6.15 -17.85
C ALA A 113 -11.89 7.30 -17.21
N TRP A 114 -13.02 7.00 -16.56
CA TRP A 114 -13.82 7.99 -15.86
C TRP A 114 -13.09 8.57 -14.64
N LEU A 115 -12.44 7.71 -13.84
CA LEU A 115 -11.65 8.15 -12.69
C LEU A 115 -10.48 9.05 -13.11
N TRP A 116 -9.81 8.69 -14.21
CA TRP A 116 -8.75 9.50 -14.80
C TRP A 116 -9.27 10.85 -15.28
N ARG A 117 -10.41 10.87 -15.99
CA ARG A 117 -11.05 12.11 -16.46
C ARG A 117 -11.47 13.02 -15.30
N SER A 118 -11.85 12.44 -14.17
CA SER A 118 -12.29 13.17 -12.97
C SER A 118 -11.14 13.85 -12.22
N GLY A 119 -9.89 13.70 -12.66
CA GLY A 119 -8.72 14.29 -11.99
C GLY A 119 -8.43 13.68 -10.61
N ALA A 120 -9.09 12.57 -10.27
CA ALA A 120 -8.88 11.86 -9.01
C ALA A 120 -7.51 11.19 -8.93
N LEU A 121 -6.86 11.03 -10.09
CA LEU A 121 -5.48 10.56 -10.22
C LEU A 121 -4.47 11.72 -10.33
N ASP A 122 -4.93 12.97 -10.28
CA ASP A 122 -4.05 14.13 -10.46
C ASP A 122 -3.42 14.53 -9.11
N TRP A 123 -2.12 14.32 -9.00
CA TRP A 123 -1.32 14.69 -7.83
C TRP A 123 -0.89 16.15 -7.90
N GLY A 124 -1.86 17.05 -7.88
CA GLY A 124 -1.64 18.48 -7.72
C GLY A 124 -1.63 18.87 -6.24
N SER A 125 -0.49 19.31 -5.71
CA SER A 125 -0.38 19.89 -4.38
C SER A 125 -1.19 21.19 -4.32
N HIS A 126 -2.44 21.12 -3.86
CA HIS A 126 -3.26 22.32 -3.66
C HIS A 126 -2.65 23.11 -2.50
N PRO A 127 -2.00 24.28 -2.75
CA PRO A 127 -1.38 25.03 -1.68
C PRO A 127 -2.50 25.53 -0.78
N ARG A 128 -2.49 25.13 0.49
CA ARG A 128 -3.43 25.64 1.47
C ARG A 128 -3.14 27.13 1.63
N LYS A 129 -4.04 27.99 1.16
CA LYS A 129 -3.95 29.43 1.41
C LYS A 129 -4.03 29.64 2.93
N ILE A 130 -2.90 29.96 3.56
CA ILE A 130 -2.87 30.36 4.95
C ILE A 130 -3.51 31.75 5.02
N PRO A 131 -4.58 31.97 5.81
CA PRO A 131 -5.16 33.30 5.96
C PRO A 131 -4.10 34.23 6.53
N ALA A 132 -3.85 35.36 5.87
CA ALA A 132 -2.94 36.37 6.39
C ALA A 132 -3.49 36.88 7.74
N THR A 133 -2.76 36.61 8.81
CA THR A 133 -3.07 37.15 10.14
C THR A 133 -2.80 38.64 10.11
N ASN A 134 -3.85 39.46 10.06
CA ASN A 134 -3.76 40.91 10.18
C ASN A 134 -3.41 41.27 11.64
N ASN A 135 -2.11 41.38 11.96
CA ASN A 135 -1.64 41.83 13.26
C ASN A 135 -1.26 43.31 13.18
N GLN A 136 -2.26 44.17 13.34
CA GLN A 136 -2.13 45.63 13.18
C GLN A 136 -2.72 46.37 14.39
N ARG A 137 -2.61 45.79 15.60
CA ARG A 137 -3.14 46.41 16.83
C ARG A 137 -2.24 46.22 18.05
N THR A 138 -1.03 46.77 18.10
CA THR A 138 -0.30 46.90 19.39
C THR A 138 0.71 48.07 19.49
N HIS A 139 0.68 49.09 18.62
CA HIS A 139 1.64 50.22 18.73
C HIS A 139 1.07 51.53 19.30
N ASP A 140 -0.17 51.54 19.80
CA ASP A 140 -0.84 52.75 20.29
C ASP A 140 -1.13 52.70 21.81
N ALA A 141 -0.11 52.42 22.64
CA ALA A 141 -0.20 52.56 24.11
C ALA A 141 1.09 53.13 24.71
#